data_AF-A0AB33SXE3-F1
#
_entry.id   AF-A0AB33SXE3-F1
#
_cell.length_a   1.000
_cell.length_b   1.000
_cell.length_c   1.000
_cell.angle_alpha   90.00
_cell.angle_beta   90.00
_cell.angle_gamma   90.00
#
_symmetry.space_group_name_H-M   'P 1'
#
loop_
_entity.id
_entity.type
_entity.pdbx_description
1 polymer ?
#
loop_
_entity_poly.entity_id
_entity_poly.type
_entity_poly.pdbx_seq_one_letter_code
_entity_poly.pdbx_strand_id
1 'polypeptide(L)'
;MSDTPILDPVEDAGATNTTPEGDDTGAQDSGPQNREARYRVERNQAREQLATAESRLVQLQTRELHRLAGEILAVPSDIALSGKPLSDFLTPEGWVDKSAVEAAAREVAQARPGLATYQPAHDPSQGLSGTTQHTPSWDGLFGLGR
;
A
#
# COMPACT_ATOMS: atom_id res chain seq x y z
N MET A 1 16.22 -11.80 -67.38
CA MET A 1 17.33 -12.76 -67.44
C MET A 1 18.21 -12.42 -66.25
N SER A 2 18.20 -13.10 -65.11
CA SER A 2 18.09 -14.53 -64.77
C SER A 2 17.48 -14.60 -63.36
N ASP A 3 16.39 -15.34 -63.16
CA ASP A 3 16.34 -16.78 -62.82
C ASP A 3 16.55 -17.03 -61.32
N THR A 4 15.47 -17.39 -60.64
CA THR A 4 15.39 -17.69 -59.21
C THR A 4 15.04 -19.17 -59.09
N PRO A 5 15.71 -19.95 -58.22
CA PRO A 5 15.09 -21.14 -57.68
C PRO A 5 14.79 -20.95 -56.19
N ILE A 6 13.48 -20.96 -55.93
CA ILE A 6 12.82 -21.21 -54.64
C ILE A 6 13.09 -22.68 -54.27
N LEU A 7 13.39 -22.94 -52.99
CA LEU A 7 13.26 -24.28 -52.41
C LEU A 7 12.31 -24.17 -51.20
N ASP A 8 11.07 -24.62 -51.41
CA ASP A 8 10.12 -24.96 -50.34
C ASP A 8 10.39 -26.40 -49.82
N PRO A 9 9.53 -27.01 -48.97
CA PRO A 9 9.95 -27.60 -47.69
C PRO A 9 9.99 -29.13 -47.78
N VAL A 10 10.74 -29.79 -46.89
CA VAL A 10 10.66 -31.25 -46.78
C VAL A 10 9.66 -31.60 -45.67
N GLU A 11 8.42 -31.85 -46.07
CA GLU A 11 7.57 -32.83 -45.39
C GLU A 11 7.99 -34.22 -45.86
N ASP A 12 8.36 -35.10 -44.94
CA ASP A 12 8.27 -36.55 -45.17
C ASP A 12 7.37 -37.15 -44.08
N ALA A 13 6.40 -37.90 -44.57
CA ALA A 13 5.25 -38.41 -43.84
C ALA A 13 5.41 -39.93 -43.69
N GLY A 14 5.00 -40.46 -42.53
CA GLY A 14 4.38 -41.79 -42.48
C GLY A 14 4.90 -42.77 -41.44
N ALA A 15 4.02 -43.05 -40.46
CA ALA A 15 3.67 -44.37 -39.91
C ALA A 15 4.77 -45.15 -39.14
N THR A 16 4.57 -45.77 -37.98
CA THR A 16 3.39 -46.27 -37.24
C THR A 16 3.90 -46.85 -35.90
N ASN A 17 3.01 -46.97 -34.90
CA ASN A 17 3.11 -47.88 -33.73
C ASN A 17 4.20 -47.57 -32.68
N THR A 18 3.98 -47.58 -31.36
CA THR A 18 2.95 -48.14 -30.48
C THR A 18 3.03 -47.42 -29.13
N THR A 19 1.89 -47.13 -28.51
CA THR A 19 1.77 -46.88 -27.06
C THR A 19 2.40 -48.05 -26.29
N PRO A 20 3.27 -47.82 -25.28
CA PRO A 20 3.43 -48.78 -24.20
C PRO A 20 2.42 -48.42 -23.11
N GLU A 21 1.31 -49.13 -23.11
CA GLU A 21 0.46 -49.24 -21.93
C GLU A 21 1.22 -50.17 -20.98
N GLY A 22 1.94 -49.56 -20.05
CA GLY A 22 2.64 -50.22 -18.96
C GLY A 22 2.09 -49.70 -17.65
N ASP A 23 1.04 -50.33 -17.16
CA ASP A 23 0.68 -50.31 -15.75
C ASP A 23 1.79 -51.05 -14.99
N ASP A 24 2.78 -50.30 -14.49
CA ASP A 24 3.68 -50.78 -13.46
C ASP A 24 3.56 -49.87 -12.24
N THR A 25 2.82 -50.40 -11.27
CA THR A 25 2.78 -49.94 -9.89
C THR A 25 4.16 -50.13 -9.27
N GLY A 26 5.10 -49.25 -9.60
CA GLY A 26 6.42 -49.19 -8.99
C GLY A 26 6.53 -47.93 -8.16
N ALA A 27 6.48 -48.08 -6.83
CA ALA A 27 6.86 -47.04 -5.89
C ALA A 27 8.27 -46.53 -6.25
N GLN A 28 8.35 -45.45 -7.04
CA GLN A 28 9.61 -44.78 -7.35
C GLN A 28 10.09 -44.03 -6.11
N ASP A 29 10.81 -44.79 -5.31
CA ASP A 29 11.92 -44.41 -4.45
C ASP A 29 12.09 -42.89 -4.27
N SER A 30 11.53 -42.40 -3.16
CA SER A 30 11.66 -41.03 -2.68
C SER A 30 13.11 -40.74 -2.28
N GLY A 31 13.98 -40.57 -3.27
CA GLY A 31 15.39 -40.22 -3.07
C GLY A 31 15.57 -38.83 -2.43
N PRO A 32 16.73 -38.56 -1.82
CA PRO A 32 17.05 -37.33 -1.07
C PRO A 32 16.88 -36.01 -1.86
N GLN A 33 16.81 -36.07 -3.19
CA GLN A 33 16.58 -34.93 -4.07
C GLN A 33 15.20 -34.26 -3.87
N ASN A 34 14.17 -35.03 -3.51
CA ASN A 34 12.83 -34.48 -3.23
C ASN A 34 12.78 -33.67 -1.93
N ARG A 35 13.63 -33.96 -0.94
CA ARG A 35 13.65 -33.23 0.34
C ARG A 35 14.35 -31.88 0.19
N GLU A 36 15.51 -31.84 -0.43
CA GLU A 36 16.26 -30.60 -0.68
C GLU A 36 15.47 -29.61 -1.55
N ALA A 37 14.80 -30.10 -2.60
CA ALA A 37 13.93 -29.27 -3.43
C ALA A 37 12.77 -28.66 -2.61
N ARG A 38 12.13 -29.45 -1.74
CA ARG A 38 11.08 -28.97 -0.82
C ARG A 38 11.60 -27.88 0.12
N TYR A 39 12.74 -28.08 0.76
CA TYR A 39 13.31 -27.09 1.68
C TYR A 39 13.66 -25.77 0.99
N ARG A 40 14.12 -25.81 -0.27
CA ARG A 40 14.36 -24.58 -1.06
C ARG A 40 13.07 -23.81 -1.30
N VAL A 41 12.00 -24.52 -1.64
CA VAL A 41 10.67 -23.93 -1.84
C VAL A 41 10.15 -23.34 -0.53
N GLU A 42 10.16 -24.11 0.56
CA GLU A 42 9.72 -23.66 1.89
C GLU A 42 10.50 -22.42 2.36
N ARG A 43 11.82 -22.41 2.19
CA ARG A 43 12.65 -21.26 2.53
C ARG A 43 12.31 -20.03 1.70
N ASN A 44 12.10 -20.18 0.40
CA ASN A 44 11.76 -19.05 -0.47
C ASN A 44 10.37 -18.50 -0.12
N GLN A 45 9.39 -19.39 0.12
CA GLN A 45 8.06 -19.01 0.59
C GLN A 45 8.12 -18.27 1.94
N ALA A 46 8.93 -18.74 2.88
CA ALA A 46 9.11 -18.06 4.17
C ALA A 46 9.71 -16.66 4.00
N ARG A 47 10.68 -16.48 3.10
CA ARG A 47 11.26 -15.16 2.78
C ARG A 47 10.23 -14.21 2.14
N GLU A 48 9.39 -14.72 1.25
CA GLU A 48 8.32 -13.94 0.62
C GLU A 48 7.26 -13.51 1.64
N GLN A 49 6.87 -14.42 2.55
CA GLN A 49 5.94 -14.11 3.63
C GLN A 49 6.50 -13.05 4.57
N LEU A 50 7.78 -13.14 4.92
CA LEU A 50 8.46 -12.14 5.75
C LEU A 50 8.49 -10.78 5.06
N ALA A 51 8.92 -10.71 3.79
CA ALA A 51 8.94 -9.45 3.04
C ALA A 51 7.54 -8.82 2.92
N THR A 52 6.51 -9.65 2.75
CA THR A 52 5.11 -9.19 2.74
C THR A 52 4.68 -8.63 4.09
N ALA A 53 5.04 -9.30 5.18
CA ALA A 53 4.73 -8.86 6.54
C ALA A 53 5.44 -7.54 6.88
N GLU A 54 6.72 -7.41 6.54
CA GLU A 54 7.50 -6.17 6.71
C GLU A 54 6.90 -5.01 5.91
N SER A 55 6.50 -5.25 4.65
CA SER A 55 5.83 -4.24 3.84
C SER A 55 4.53 -3.74 4.49
N ARG A 56 3.70 -4.67 5.00
CA ARG A 56 2.45 -4.32 5.72
C ARG A 56 2.74 -3.55 7.00
N LEU A 57 3.78 -3.93 7.73
CA LEU A 57 4.18 -3.25 8.97
C LEU A 57 4.59 -1.80 8.69
N VAL A 58 5.41 -1.56 7.65
CA VAL A 58 5.80 -0.21 7.24
C VAL A 58 4.59 0.64 6.83
N GLN A 59 3.62 0.06 6.13
CA GLN A 59 2.37 0.75 5.77
C GLN A 59 1.56 1.16 7.01
N LEU A 60 1.46 0.27 8.01
CA LEU A 60 0.75 0.57 9.26
C LEU A 60 1.47 1.65 10.08
N GLN A 61 2.80 1.58 10.18
CA GLN A 61 3.60 2.59 10.84
C GLN A 61 3.47 3.95 10.16
N THR A 62 3.52 3.99 8.82
CA THR A 62 3.35 5.22 8.04
C THR A 62 1.96 5.81 8.23
N ARG A 63 0.92 4.97 8.24
CA ARG A 63 -0.45 5.40 8.52
C ARG A 63 -0.58 6.00 9.93
N GLU A 64 0.02 5.38 10.93
CA GLU A 64 -0.01 5.88 12.30
C GLU A 64 0.77 7.19 12.45
N LEU A 65 1.93 7.29 11.80
CA LEU A 65 2.70 8.53 11.73
C LEU A 65 1.88 9.66 11.11
N HIS A 66 1.18 9.41 10.00
CA HIS A 66 0.28 10.39 9.41
C HIS A 66 -0.91 10.71 10.34
N ARG A 67 -1.48 9.72 11.04
CA ARG A 67 -2.57 9.97 11.99
C ARG A 67 -2.14 10.97 13.07
N LEU A 68 -0.95 10.81 13.62
CA LEU A 68 -0.37 11.69 14.65
C LEU A 68 0.02 13.05 14.08
N ALA A 69 0.66 13.09 12.91
CA ALA A 69 1.04 14.34 12.26
C ALA A 69 -0.18 15.22 11.90
N GLY A 70 -1.31 14.59 11.54
CA GLY A 70 -2.57 15.26 11.23
C GLY A 70 -3.22 15.98 12.41
N GLU A 71 -2.79 15.74 13.65
CA GLU A 71 -3.24 16.52 14.81
C GLU A 71 -2.71 17.97 14.76
N ILE A 72 -1.60 18.21 14.04
CA ILE A 72 -0.90 19.50 13.97
C ILE A 72 -0.87 20.07 12.55
N LEU A 73 -0.69 19.21 11.54
CA LEU A 73 -0.57 19.59 10.14
C LEU A 73 -1.90 19.39 9.42
N ALA A 74 -2.26 20.34 8.55
CA ALA A 74 -3.47 20.26 7.73
C ALA A 74 -3.40 19.08 6.74
N VAL A 75 -2.20 18.81 6.22
CA VAL A 75 -1.90 17.66 5.36
C VAL A 75 -0.86 16.80 6.07
N PRO A 76 -1.22 15.60 6.57
CA PRO A 76 -0.31 14.76 7.35
C PRO A 76 0.98 14.36 6.66
N SER A 77 0.95 14.19 5.33
CA SER A 77 2.12 13.79 4.54
C SER A 77 3.21 14.87 4.49
N ASP A 78 2.88 16.12 4.85
CA ASP A 78 3.86 17.22 4.88
C ASP A 78 4.90 17.05 5.99
N ILE A 79 4.71 16.09 6.90
CA ILE A 79 5.74 15.66 7.85
C ILE A 79 7.04 15.23 7.17
N ALA A 80 6.98 14.77 5.90
CA ALA A 80 8.16 14.46 5.09
C ALA A 80 9.08 15.67 4.88
N LEU A 81 8.55 16.90 4.99
CA LEU A 81 9.34 18.14 4.90
C LEU A 81 10.26 18.35 6.10
N SER A 82 10.11 17.57 7.18
CA SER A 82 11.08 17.53 8.28
C SER A 82 12.44 16.95 7.87
N GLY A 83 12.51 16.25 6.73
CA GLY A 83 13.72 15.59 6.23
C GLY A 83 14.11 14.33 7.02
N LYS A 84 13.32 13.93 8.02
CA LYS A 84 13.57 12.75 8.85
C LYS A 84 12.94 11.49 8.22
N PRO A 85 13.68 10.37 8.10
CA PRO A 85 13.12 9.08 7.67
C PRO A 85 12.16 8.51 8.73
N LEU A 86 11.33 7.53 8.34
CA LEU A 86 10.39 6.84 9.23
C LEU A 86 11.08 6.27 10.49
N SER A 87 12.32 5.76 10.35
CA SER A 87 13.10 5.18 11.44
C SER A 87 13.32 6.12 12.61
N ASP A 88 13.41 7.42 12.36
CA ASP A 88 13.67 8.44 13.39
C ASP A 88 12.44 8.71 14.26
N PHE A 89 11.27 8.22 13.82
CA PHE A 89 10.01 8.31 14.54
C PHE A 89 9.63 7.00 15.20
N LEU A 90 10.50 5.99 15.21
CA LEU A 90 10.22 4.70 15.83
C LEU A 90 10.93 4.57 17.18
N THR A 91 10.24 3.99 18.15
CA THR A 91 10.84 3.53 19.40
C THR A 91 11.73 2.31 19.12
N PRO A 92 12.60 1.90 20.06
CA PRO A 92 13.40 0.68 19.92
C PRO A 92 12.59 -0.60 19.65
N GLU A 93 11.33 -0.62 20.08
CA GLU A 93 10.38 -1.71 19.89
C GLU A 93 9.66 -1.65 18.54
N GLY A 94 9.88 -0.60 17.73
CA GLY A 94 9.28 -0.42 16.41
C GLY A 94 7.90 0.24 16.42
N TRP A 95 7.48 0.85 17.53
CA TRP A 95 6.24 1.64 17.60
C TRP A 95 6.50 3.09 17.19
N VAL A 96 5.48 3.78 16.70
CA VAL A 96 5.62 5.21 16.37
C VAL A 96 5.69 6.03 17.67
N ASP A 97 6.78 6.77 17.87
CA ASP A 97 6.98 7.69 18.98
C ASP A 97 6.17 8.98 18.74
N LYS A 98 5.08 9.10 19.49
CA LYS A 98 4.20 10.27 19.46
C LYS A 98 4.94 11.57 19.74
N SER A 99 5.86 11.58 20.70
CA SER A 99 6.55 12.81 21.11
C SER A 99 7.49 13.32 20.00
N ALA A 100 8.19 12.42 19.33
CA ALA A 100 9.06 12.73 18.20
C ALA A 100 8.26 13.25 17.00
N VAL A 101 7.12 12.61 16.68
CA VAL A 101 6.24 13.04 15.59
C VAL A 101 5.67 14.43 15.86
N GLU A 102 5.17 14.69 17.07
CA GLU A 102 4.65 16.01 17.42
C GLU A 102 5.73 17.10 17.36
N ALA A 103 6.93 16.81 17.84
CA ALA A 103 8.04 17.76 17.80
C ALA A 103 8.39 18.14 16.36
N ALA A 104 8.52 17.15 15.47
CA ALA A 104 8.80 17.38 14.05
C ALA A 104 7.64 18.08 13.34
N ALA A 105 6.39 17.72 13.65
CA ALA A 105 5.23 18.38 13.06
C ALA A 105 5.15 19.86 13.47
N ARG A 106 5.45 20.19 14.73
CA ARG A 106 5.54 21.58 15.20
C ARG A 106 6.68 22.34 14.53
N GLU A 107 7.85 21.70 14.35
CA GLU A 107 8.99 22.28 13.65
C GLU A 107 8.62 22.65 12.20
N VAL A 108 7.97 21.73 11.48
CA VAL A 108 7.48 21.97 10.11
C VAL A 108 6.45 23.09 10.08
N ALA A 109 5.49 23.09 11.01
CA ALA A 109 4.48 24.14 11.13
C ALA A 109 5.10 25.52 11.46
N GLN A 110 6.13 25.58 12.29
CA GLN A 110 6.83 26.83 12.61
C GLN A 110 7.61 27.37 11.41
N ALA A 111 8.30 26.49 10.67
CA ALA A 111 9.01 26.88 9.45
C ALA A 111 8.05 27.31 8.33
N ARG A 112 6.85 26.70 8.28
CA ARG A 112 5.83 26.95 7.26
C ARG A 112 4.44 27.05 7.90
N PRO A 113 4.06 28.22 8.44
CA PRO A 113 2.80 28.41 9.15
C PRO A 113 1.55 28.03 8.34
N GLY A 114 1.60 28.14 7.02
CA GLY A 114 0.50 27.77 6.13
C GLY A 114 0.20 26.27 6.04
N LEU A 115 1.06 25.40 6.61
CA LEU A 115 0.84 23.95 6.65
C LEU A 115 0.19 23.48 7.95
N ALA A 116 0.11 24.35 8.96
CA ALA A 116 -0.55 24.03 10.21
C ALA A 116 -2.06 23.84 10.00
N THR A 117 -2.66 22.96 10.79
CA THR A 117 -4.12 22.82 10.86
C THR A 117 -4.73 24.16 11.23
N TYR A 118 -5.72 24.60 10.44
CA TYR A 118 -6.41 25.86 10.68
C TYR A 118 -7.10 25.85 12.04
N GLN A 119 -6.72 26.78 12.90
CA GLN A 119 -7.44 27.09 14.13
C GLN A 119 -8.10 28.47 13.95
N PRO A 120 -9.45 28.55 13.95
CA PRO A 120 -10.12 29.84 13.84
C PRO A 120 -9.75 30.71 15.04
N ALA A 121 -9.36 31.96 14.76
CA ALA A 121 -9.02 32.93 15.81
C ALA A 121 -10.25 33.39 16.62
N HIS A 122 -11.45 33.13 16.11
CA HIS A 122 -12.71 33.36 16.78
C HIS A 122 -13.27 32.03 17.27
N ASP A 123 -13.94 32.06 18.42
CA ASP A 123 -14.74 30.94 18.87
C ASP A 123 -15.95 30.80 17.92
N PRO A 124 -16.06 29.68 17.17
CA PRO A 124 -17.14 29.49 16.21
C PRO A 124 -18.52 29.41 16.89
N SER A 125 -18.59 29.22 18.21
CA SER A 125 -19.84 29.25 18.98
C SER A 125 -20.28 30.67 19.37
N GLN A 126 -19.38 31.66 19.31
CA GLN A 126 -19.73 33.06 19.57
C GLN A 126 -20.44 33.65 18.34
N GLY A 127 -21.67 34.14 18.54
CA GLY A 127 -22.53 34.69 17.47
C GLY A 127 -23.63 33.74 16.98
N LEU A 128 -23.65 32.48 17.43
CA LEU A 128 -24.72 31.50 17.21
C LEU A 128 -25.75 31.47 18.35
N SER A 129 -25.90 32.56 19.11
CA SER A 129 -26.91 32.67 20.17
C SER A 129 -28.32 32.75 19.55
N GLY A 130 -28.82 31.59 19.16
CA GLY A 130 -30.11 31.40 18.53
C GLY A 130 -30.15 30.02 17.90
N THR A 131 -30.75 29.06 18.59
CA THR A 131 -31.19 27.79 17.99
C THR A 131 -32.38 28.07 17.06
N THR A 132 -32.18 28.87 16.01
CA THR A 132 -33.14 28.91 14.91
C THR A 132 -32.82 27.72 14.04
N GLN A 133 -33.66 26.69 14.12
CA GLN A 133 -33.64 25.62 13.13
C GLN A 133 -33.95 26.26 11.78
N HIS A 134 -32.93 26.60 11.01
CA HIS A 134 -33.10 26.90 9.60
C HIS A 134 -33.42 25.58 8.90
N THR A 135 -34.70 25.23 8.82
CA THR A 135 -35.15 24.18 7.92
C THR A 135 -35.03 24.74 6.50
N PRO A 136 -34.12 24.22 5.66
CA PRO A 136 -34.06 24.66 4.27
C PRO A 136 -35.38 24.28 3.59
N SER A 137 -36.19 25.29 3.29
CA SER A 137 -37.44 25.13 2.54
C SER A 137 -37.41 25.99 1.29
N TRP A 138 -38.08 25.51 0.24
CA TRP A 138 -38.24 26.28 -1.00
C TRP A 138 -39.01 27.59 -0.75
N ASP A 139 -39.94 27.62 0.20
CA ASP A 139 -40.64 28.86 0.60
C ASP A 139 -39.72 29.88 1.27
N GLY A 140 -38.74 29.42 2.06
CA GLY A 140 -37.72 30.28 2.66
C GLY A 140 -36.73 30.83 1.63
N LEU A 141 -36.49 30.10 0.54
CA LEU A 141 -35.64 30.53 -0.57
C LEU A 141 -36.29 31.66 -1.40
N PHE A 142 -37.62 31.63 -1.53
CA PHE A 142 -38.39 32.59 -2.34
C PHE A 142 -39.21 33.61 -1.53
N GLY A 143 -39.12 33.58 -0.19
CA GLY A 143 -39.86 34.50 0.68
C GLY A 143 -41.38 34.38 0.58
N LEU A 144 -41.90 33.19 0.26
CA LEU A 144 -43.33 32.94 0.02
C LEU A 144 -44.14 32.63 1.31
N GLY A 145 -43.47 32.50 2.45
CA GLY A 145 -44.12 32.33 3.75
C GLY A 145 -44.49 33.66 4.41
N ARG A 146 -45.79 33.94 4.52
CA ARG A 146 -46.36 34.95 5.44
C ARG A 146 -46.66 34.36 6.80
#